data_AF-A0A803MUX3-F1
#
_entry.id   AF-A0A803MUX3-F1
#
_cell.length_a   1.000
_cell.length_b   1.000
_cell.length_c   1.000
_cell.angle_alpha   90.00
_cell.angle_beta   90.00
_cell.angle_gamma   90.00
#
_symmetry.space_group_name_H-M   'P 1'
#
loop_
_entity.id
_entity.type
_entity.pdbx_description
1 polymer ?
#
loop_
_entity_poly.entity_id
_entity_poly.type
_entity_poly.pdbx_seq_one_letter_code
_entity_poly.pdbx_strand_id
1 'polypeptide(L)'
;MAERRRRKRLNDRLSMLRSVVPKISKMDRTSILGDTIDYMKELLERINKLQEEIDVGSNNNQLNVMSIFKDAKPNDVLVRNSPK
;
A
#
# COMPACT_ATOMS: atom_id res chain seq x y z
N MET A 1 21.00 1.16 23.01
CA MET A 1 19.65 0.64 23.37
C MET A 1 18.50 1.26 22.55
N ALA A 2 18.50 2.58 22.29
CA ALA A 2 17.42 3.25 21.53
C ALA A 2 17.21 2.68 20.11
N GLU A 3 18.27 2.56 19.31
CA GLU A 3 18.18 2.04 17.94
C GLU A 3 17.68 0.59 17.89
N ARG A 4 18.06 -0.24 18.87
CA ARG A 4 17.56 -1.62 18.98
C ARG A 4 16.04 -1.64 19.16
N ARG A 5 15.48 -0.76 19.99
CA ARG A 5 14.02 -0.63 20.17
C ARG A 5 13.33 -0.15 18.90
N ARG A 6 13.93 0.81 18.17
CA ARG A 6 13.42 1.29 16.88
C ARG A 6 13.35 0.15 15.85
N ARG A 7 14.43 -0.63 15.70
CA ARG A 7 14.46 -1.79 14.79
C ARG A 7 13.44 -2.86 15.17
N LYS A 8 13.27 -3.14 16.46
CA LYS A 8 12.25 -4.09 16.94
C LYS A 8 10.85 -3.66 16.51
N ARG A 9 10.45 -2.42 16.79
CA ARG A 9 9.13 -1.89 16.40
C ARG A 9 8.87 -1.96 14.89
N LEU A 10 9.90 -1.72 14.07
CA LEU A 10 9.77 -1.82 12.62
C LEU A 10 9.53 -3.26 12.17
N ASN A 11 10.28 -4.22 12.72
CA ASN A 11 10.10 -5.64 12.41
C ASN A 11 8.75 -6.16 12.90
N ASP A 12 8.30 -5.74 14.08
CA ASP A 12 6.99 -6.13 14.63
C ASP A 12 5.85 -5.67 13.70
N ARG A 13 5.92 -4.42 13.21
CA ARG A 13 4.96 -3.88 12.24
C ARG A 13 4.99 -4.64 10.91
N LEU A 14 6.18 -4.99 10.42
CA LEU A 14 6.31 -5.76 9.18
C LEU A 14 5.72 -7.18 9.32
N SER A 15 5.93 -7.83 10.47
CA SER A 15 5.33 -9.14 10.75
C SER A 15 3.81 -9.07 10.86
N MET A 16 3.27 -8.00 11.43
CA MET A 16 1.83 -7.76 11.48
C MET A 16 1.25 -7.55 10.09
N LEU A 17 1.92 -6.74 9.26
CA LEU A 17 1.53 -6.56 7.85
C LEU A 17 1.52 -7.91 7.11
N ARG A 18 2.50 -8.77 7.41
CA ARG A 18 2.57 -10.13 6.86
C ARG A 18 1.34 -10.98 7.22
N SER A 19 0.77 -10.80 8.40
CA SER A 19 -0.37 -11.61 8.84
C SER A 19 -1.70 -11.22 8.19
N VAL A 20 -1.81 -9.99 7.67
CA VAL A 20 -3.06 -9.49 7.09
C VAL A 20 -3.11 -9.59 5.56
N VAL A 21 -1.96 -9.72 4.89
CA VAL A 21 -1.90 -9.82 3.42
C VAL A 21 -1.92 -11.30 2.99
N PRO A 22 -2.89 -11.74 2.17
CA PRO A 22 -3.04 -13.14 1.79
C PRO A 22 -2.05 -13.64 0.73
N LYS A 23 -1.39 -12.75 -0.03
CA LYS A 23 -0.55 -13.09 -1.19
C LYS A 23 0.93 -12.77 -0.98
N ILE A 24 1.56 -13.37 0.04
CA ILE A 24 2.97 -13.09 0.33
C ILE A 24 3.85 -14.10 -0.38
N SER A 25 4.51 -13.62 -1.45
CA SER A 25 5.34 -14.40 -2.34
C SER A 25 6.70 -14.74 -1.73
N LYS A 26 7.29 -13.78 -1.00
CA LYS A 26 8.61 -13.91 -0.38
C LYS A 26 8.69 -13.21 0.96
N MET A 27 9.63 -13.65 1.81
CA MET A 27 9.80 -13.13 3.17
C MET A 27 10.75 -11.91 3.26
N ASP A 28 11.34 -11.48 2.16
CA ASP A 28 12.15 -10.26 2.15
C ASP A 28 11.28 -9.00 2.27
N ARG A 29 11.86 -7.95 2.85
CA ARG A 29 11.12 -6.71 3.16
C ARG A 29 10.52 -6.05 1.93
N THR A 30 11.25 -6.10 0.81
CA THR A 30 10.84 -5.50 -0.46
C THR A 30 9.64 -6.20 -1.04
N SER A 31 9.65 -7.54 -1.09
CA SER A 31 8.51 -8.32 -1.54
C SER A 31 7.30 -8.17 -0.64
N ILE A 32 7.45 -8.17 0.69
CA ILE A 32 6.31 -7.96 1.60
C ILE A 32 5.62 -6.61 1.31
N LEU A 33 6.40 -5.55 1.09
CA LEU A 33 5.84 -4.24 0.77
C LEU A 33 5.21 -4.21 -0.63
N GLY A 34 5.84 -4.83 -1.63
CA GLY A 34 5.29 -4.95 -2.98
C GLY A 34 3.95 -5.68 -2.99
N ASP A 35 3.91 -6.87 -2.39
CA ASP A 35 2.71 -7.71 -2.28
C ASP A 35 1.58 -6.97 -1.53
N THR A 36 1.92 -6.16 -0.52
CA THR A 36 0.94 -5.33 0.20
C THR A 36 0.34 -4.26 -0.72
N ILE A 37 1.17 -3.57 -1.51
CA ILE A 37 0.72 -2.53 -2.43
C ILE A 37 -0.21 -3.13 -3.49
N ASP A 38 0.15 -4.29 -4.03
CA ASP A 38 -0.64 -4.94 -5.06
C ASP A 38 -1.99 -5.44 -4.50
N TYR A 39 -1.99 -5.97 -3.26
CA TYR A 39 -3.24 -6.32 -2.59
C TYR A 39 -4.15 -5.11 -2.33
N MET A 40 -3.59 -3.95 -1.94
CA MET A 40 -4.37 -2.72 -1.80
C MET A 40 -5.01 -2.28 -3.12
N LYS A 41 -4.28 -2.36 -4.24
CA LYS A 41 -4.82 -2.04 -5.56
C LYS A 41 -5.96 -2.97 -5.96
N GLU A 42 -5.81 -4.28 -5.73
CA GLU A 42 -6.85 -5.27 -6.00
C GLU A 42 -8.12 -5.00 -5.16
N LEU A 43 -7.96 -4.64 -3.89
CA LEU A 43 -9.10 -4.25 -3.04
C LEU A 43 -9.81 -3.00 -3.57
N LEU A 44 -9.06 -1.98 -4.00
CA LEU A 44 -9.65 -0.77 -4.59
C LEU A 44 -10.40 -1.08 -5.90
N GLU A 45 -9.83 -1.91 -6.77
CA GLU A 45 -10.49 -2.35 -8.00
C GLU A 45 -11.77 -3.13 -7.69
N ARG A 46 -11.75 -3.99 -6.67
CA ARG A 46 -12.93 -4.74 -6.24
C ARG A 46 -14.02 -3.84 -5.68
N ILE A 47 -13.65 -2.82 -4.88
CA ILE A 47 -14.61 -1.82 -4.39
C ILE A 47 -15.22 -1.06 -5.57
N ASN A 48 -14.42 -0.63 -6.54
CA ASN A 48 -14.94 0.07 -7.72
C ASN A 48 -15.89 -0.80 -8.54
N LYS A 49 -15.55 -2.07 -8.80
CA LYS A 49 -16.44 -3.00 -9.52
C LYS A 49 -17.77 -3.19 -8.78
N LEU A 50 -17.71 -3.40 -7.45
CA LEU A 50 -18.91 -3.52 -6.64
C LEU A 50 -19.72 -2.22 -6.62
N GLN A 51 -19.07 -1.06 -6.59
CA GLN A 51 -19.75 0.24 -6.68
C GLN A 51 -20.38 0.44 -8.06
N GLU A 52 -19.74 0.04 -9.15
CA GLU A 52 -20.33 0.07 -10.49
C GLU A 52 -21.56 -0.84 -10.56
N GLU A 53 -21.49 -2.06 -10.01
CA GLU A 53 -22.64 -2.98 -9.91
C GLU A 53 -23.79 -2.38 -9.08
N ILE A 54 -23.48 -1.61 -8.03
CA ILE A 54 -24.46 -0.95 -7.14
C ILE A 54 -25.00 0.37 -7.73
N ASP A 55 -24.17 1.18 -8.37
CA ASP A 55 -24.51 2.48 -8.99
C ASP A 55 -25.42 2.29 -10.21
N VAL A 56 -25.41 1.11 -10.85
CA VAL A 56 -26.45 0.72 -11.80
C VAL A 56 -27.86 0.71 -11.15
N GLY A 57 -27.95 0.72 -9.81
CA GLY A 57 -29.20 0.72 -9.04
C GLY A 57 -29.49 1.94 -8.14
N SER A 58 -28.57 2.89 -7.91
CA SER A 58 -28.87 4.08 -7.09
C SER A 58 -27.96 5.27 -7.34
N ASN A 59 -28.55 6.32 -7.90
CA ASN A 59 -27.96 7.65 -7.98
C ASN A 59 -27.72 8.23 -6.57
N ASN A 60 -26.54 8.84 -6.37
CA ASN A 60 -26.12 9.74 -5.28
C ASN A 60 -25.50 9.07 -4.04
N ASN A 61 -24.16 9.09 -3.96
CA ASN A 61 -23.39 9.88 -2.96
C ASN A 61 -21.89 9.44 -2.98
N GLN A 62 -21.15 9.81 -4.04
CA GLN A 62 -19.74 9.40 -4.18
C GLN A 62 -18.82 10.24 -3.28
N LEU A 63 -18.45 9.72 -2.10
CA LEU A 63 -17.19 10.08 -1.46
C LEU A 63 -16.06 9.36 -2.20
N ASN A 64 -15.53 10.02 -3.23
CA ASN A 64 -14.49 9.47 -4.09
C ASN A 64 -13.15 9.34 -3.34
N VAL A 65 -12.95 8.22 -2.64
CA VAL A 65 -11.69 7.86 -1.96
C VAL A 65 -10.50 7.81 -2.96
N MET A 66 -10.75 7.69 -4.27
CA MET A 66 -9.70 7.70 -5.30
C MET A 66 -8.98 9.05 -5.47
N SER A 67 -9.57 10.16 -5.03
CA SER A 67 -8.93 11.49 -5.17
C SER A 67 -7.75 11.65 -4.21
N ILE A 68 -7.73 10.95 -3.08
CA ILE A 68 -6.70 11.09 -2.04
C ILE A 68 -5.34 10.48 -2.46
N PHE A 69 -5.35 9.47 -3.34
CA PHE A 69 -4.14 8.73 -3.71
C PHE A 69 -3.56 9.10 -5.09
N LYS A 70 -4.27 9.91 -5.90
CA LYS A 70 -3.80 10.30 -7.24
C LYS A 70 -2.68 11.35 -7.24
N ASP A 71 -2.45 12.04 -6.11
CA ASP A 71 -1.45 13.11 -6.01
C ASP A 71 -0.04 12.66 -5.61
N ALA A 72 0.18 11.36 -5.36
CA ALA A 72 1.53 10.84 -5.13
C ALA A 72 2.22 10.49 -6.47
N LYS A 73 2.69 11.53 -7.18
CA LYS A 73 3.51 11.41 -8.40
C LYS A 73 4.72 10.49 -8.15
N PRO A 74 4.90 9.39 -8.91
CA PRO A 74 6.14 8.62 -8.90
C PRO A 74 7.03 9.19 -10.00
N ASN A 75 7.94 10.11 -9.68
CA ASN A 75 9.18 10.37 -10.44
C ASN A 75 9.92 11.55 -9.81
N ASP A 76 10.97 11.23 -9.05
CA ASP A 76 12.23 11.98 -9.01
C ASP A 76 13.33 11.02 -8.54
N VAL A 77 13.65 10.05 -9.41
CA VAL A 77 14.90 9.28 -9.35
C VAL A 77 15.93 10.05 -10.17
N LEU A 78 16.63 11.04 -9.59
CA LEU A 78 18.00 11.39 -9.96
C LEU A 78 18.64 12.42 -9.02
N VAL A 79 19.99 12.38 -8.95
CA VAL A 79 20.96 13.25 -8.25
C VAL A 79 21.34 12.72 -6.86
N ARG A 80 22.22 11.70 -6.79
CA ARG A 80 23.69 11.80 -6.76
C ARG A 80 24.20 12.74 -5.66
N ASN A 81 24.91 12.18 -4.68
CA ASN A 81 26.25 12.63 -4.26
C ASN A 81 26.87 11.57 -3.34
N SER A 82 27.92 10.91 -3.82
CA SER A 82 28.83 10.14 -2.98
C SER A 82 29.75 11.14 -2.24
N PRO A 83 29.88 11.08 -0.91
CA PRO A 83 30.88 11.88 -0.22
C PRO A 83 32.28 11.30 -0.47
N LYS A 84 33.24 12.22 -0.66
CA LYS A 84 34.69 11.99 -0.65
C LYS A 84 35.15 11.36 0.66
#